data_AF-A0AA35VQ08-F1
#
_entry.id   AF-A0AA35VQ08-F1
#
_cell.length_a   1.000
_cell.length_b   1.000
_cell.length_c   1.000
_cell.angle_alpha   90.00
_cell.angle_beta   90.00
_cell.angle_gamma   90.00
#
_symmetry.space_group_name_H-M   'P 1'
#
loop_
_entity.id
_entity.type
_entity.pdbx_description
1 polymer ?
#
loop_
_entity_poly.entity_id
_entity_poly.type
_entity_poly.pdbx_seq_one_letter_code
_entity_poly.pdbx_strand_id
1 'polypeptide(L)'
;MADRRATEIELDTMEGFASREKLHHHLNDQGWLGFLFFFYVLFPFLHHIQELDFNGHAVMSALIAPERSVKFHGSLVAQLLLKDENLPMNDFVSDWSSTLLTTVSQASKPDDISLTRVALSEFLLSLERYPGAQRVVMEKGLHLMRETAKRTMNHKSVQESLAKGLESLCSGDMRLSLEEGQKWSCILLPWVFRETSSDAIRSSAMTILSRICEDYGPSSIPISQGWLAIMLSDILKSRKLSLKGSAQPRDKVKTQIDQANVLSGTQSVNQLASVVVNLAVNGDSFALEDFLTLEPFINTYKNLKKGNIPKVNALDSALATLKGIKAMTVFSRV
;
A
#
# COMPACT_ATOMS: atom_id res chain seq x y z
N MET A 1 -17.48 39.53 61.26
CA MET A 1 -17.32 39.62 59.80
C MET A 1 -15.84 39.46 59.52
N ALA A 2 -15.48 38.29 59.00
CA ALA A 2 -14.11 37.80 58.87
C ALA A 2 -13.52 38.21 57.51
N ASP A 3 -12.26 38.64 57.55
CA ASP A 3 -11.41 38.92 56.39
C ASP A 3 -10.13 38.08 56.54
N ARG A 4 -9.50 37.75 55.40
CA ARG A 4 -8.38 36.82 55.14
C ARG A 4 -8.76 35.35 54.84
N ARG A 5 -8.86 35.06 53.54
CA ARG A 5 -8.44 33.78 52.95
C ARG A 5 -7.35 34.06 51.93
N ALA A 6 -6.11 33.69 52.25
CA ALA A 6 -5.07 33.39 51.27
C ALA A 6 -3.97 32.56 51.93
N THR A 7 -3.81 31.33 51.40
CA THR A 7 -2.55 30.59 51.23
C THR A 7 -1.72 30.19 52.45
N GLU A 8 -2.03 28.99 52.98
CA GLU A 8 -1.06 28.05 53.58
C GLU A 8 -1.69 26.65 53.49
N ILE A 9 -1.26 25.81 52.54
CA ILE A 9 -1.44 24.34 52.59
C ILE A 9 -0.18 23.70 51.99
N GLU A 10 0.69 23.30 52.93
CA GLU A 10 1.49 22.08 53.04
C GLU A 10 1.96 21.36 51.77
N LEU A 11 3.29 21.42 51.57
CA LEU A 11 4.10 20.30 51.15
C LEU A 11 3.89 19.13 52.11
N ASP A 12 3.08 18.14 51.75
CA ASP A 12 3.39 16.74 52.02
C ASP A 12 2.44 15.81 51.25
N THR A 13 2.96 15.15 50.22
CA THR A 13 2.52 13.84 49.69
C THR A 13 3.34 13.51 48.43
N MET A 14 4.66 13.42 48.60
CA MET A 14 5.53 12.68 47.70
C MET A 14 6.41 11.75 48.54
N GLU A 15 5.81 10.72 49.14
CA GLU A 15 6.53 9.49 49.46
C GLU A 15 5.54 8.39 49.84
N GLY A 16 5.70 7.21 49.23
CA GLY A 16 5.07 6.00 49.70
C GLY A 16 3.89 5.50 48.87
N PHE A 17 4.16 4.97 47.67
CA PHE A 17 3.65 3.65 47.28
C PHE A 17 4.57 3.05 46.22
N ALA A 18 5.79 2.74 46.66
CA ALA A 18 6.65 1.80 45.98
C ALA A 18 6.13 0.38 46.24
N SER A 19 5.39 -0.18 45.28
CA SER A 19 5.32 -1.63 45.10
C SER A 19 6.04 -1.99 43.80
N ARG A 20 7.32 -2.35 43.98
CA ARG A 20 8.09 -3.20 43.08
C ARG A 20 7.29 -4.47 42.79
N GLU A 21 6.81 -4.63 41.57
CA GLU A 21 7.00 -5.83 40.76
C GLU A 21 6.23 -5.71 39.43
N LYS A 22 6.91 -6.10 38.34
CA LYS A 22 6.39 -6.32 36.97
C LYS A 22 6.22 -5.08 36.08
N LEU A 23 7.34 -4.46 35.73
CA LEU A 23 7.51 -3.79 34.44
C LEU A 23 8.90 -4.12 33.87
N HIS A 24 9.14 -5.42 33.65
CA HIS A 24 10.16 -5.90 32.72
C HIS A 24 9.43 -6.49 31.52
N HIS A 25 9.35 -5.74 30.43
CA HIS A 25 9.84 -6.16 29.11
C HIS A 25 9.55 -5.10 28.02
N HIS A 26 10.64 -4.66 27.38
CA HIS A 26 10.74 -4.09 26.02
C HIS A 26 10.22 -2.67 25.75
N LEU A 27 10.87 -1.68 26.37
CA LEU A 27 11.23 -0.44 25.66
C LEU A 27 12.73 -0.23 25.83
N ASN A 28 13.45 -0.15 24.72
CA ASN A 28 14.90 -0.01 24.70
C ASN A 28 15.27 1.43 25.14
N ASP A 29 16.21 1.58 26.08
CA ASP A 29 16.60 2.85 26.73
C ASP A 29 17.04 3.97 25.76
N GLN A 30 17.30 3.65 24.49
CA GLN A 30 17.57 4.63 23.44
C GLN A 30 16.34 5.41 22.96
N GLY A 31 15.13 4.87 23.14
CA GLY A 31 13.88 5.53 22.72
C GLY A 31 13.52 6.72 23.61
N TRP A 32 13.78 6.63 24.92
CA TRP A 32 13.45 7.66 25.90
C TRP A 32 14.39 8.87 25.84
N LEU A 33 15.69 8.63 25.66
CA LEU A 33 16.69 9.69 25.49
C LEU A 33 16.48 10.46 24.17
N GLY A 34 16.13 9.75 23.08
CA GLY A 34 15.73 10.38 21.82
C GLY A 34 14.48 11.24 21.96
N PHE A 35 13.47 10.75 22.69
CA PHE A 35 12.20 11.47 22.93
C PHE A 35 12.39 12.73 23.80
N LEU A 36 13.25 12.65 24.82
CA LEU A 36 13.59 13.80 25.69
C LEU A 36 14.43 14.86 24.98
N PHE A 37 15.41 14.47 24.16
CA PHE A 37 16.17 15.41 23.33
C PHE A 37 15.26 16.09 22.29
N PHE A 38 14.32 15.34 21.71
CA PHE A 38 13.37 15.83 20.70
C PHE A 38 12.39 16.88 21.23
N PHE A 39 11.80 16.66 22.42
CA PHE A 39 10.80 17.59 22.99
C PHE A 39 11.40 18.81 23.68
N TYR A 40 12.57 18.67 24.33
CA TYR A 40 13.16 19.77 25.10
C TYR A 40 14.25 20.56 24.35
N VAL A 41 14.89 19.99 23.32
CA VAL A 41 16.03 20.64 22.63
C VAL A 41 15.71 21.08 21.21
N LEU A 42 14.93 20.32 20.41
CA LEU A 42 14.71 20.67 19.00
C LEU A 42 13.44 21.50 18.74
N PHE A 43 12.36 21.23 19.47
CA PHE A 43 11.07 21.88 19.26
C PHE A 43 11.09 23.42 19.41
N PRO A 44 11.82 24.02 20.38
CA PRO A 44 11.96 25.47 20.48
C PRO A 44 12.83 26.13 19.39
N PHE A 45 13.56 25.33 18.60
CA PHE A 45 14.55 25.80 17.62
C PHE A 45 14.10 25.61 16.17
N LEU A 46 12.85 25.26 15.90
CA LEU A 46 12.37 25.02 14.54
C LEU A 46 12.53 26.26 13.63
N HIS A 47 12.22 27.45 14.15
CA HIS A 47 12.46 28.72 13.47
C HIS A 47 13.96 28.97 13.23
N HIS A 48 14.81 28.57 14.19
CA HIS A 48 16.25 28.72 14.06
C HIS A 48 16.86 27.76 13.03
N ILE A 49 16.32 26.54 12.91
CA ILE A 49 16.71 25.58 11.88
C ILE A 49 16.31 26.11 10.49
N GLN A 50 15.12 26.70 10.35
CA GLN A 50 14.70 27.32 9.09
C GLN A 50 15.55 28.53 8.71
N GLU A 51 15.91 29.37 9.68
CA GLU A 51 16.84 30.49 9.46
C GLU A 51 18.23 30.01 9.04
N LEU A 52 18.76 28.97 9.69
CA LEU A 52 20.09 28.43 9.42
C LEU A 52 20.17 27.60 8.14
N ASP A 53 19.09 26.88 7.78
CA ASP A 53 18.98 26.04 6.60
C ASP A 53 17.96 26.59 5.60
N PHE A 54 18.01 27.90 5.35
CA PHE A 54 17.09 28.59 4.45
C PHE A 54 17.02 27.99 3.04
N ASN A 55 18.11 27.38 2.56
CA ASN A 55 18.21 26.72 1.26
C ASN A 55 17.98 25.20 1.30
N GLY A 56 17.74 24.63 2.48
CA GLY A 56 17.47 23.21 2.69
C GLY A 56 18.64 22.25 2.45
N HIS A 57 19.87 22.77 2.37
CA HIS A 57 21.07 21.98 2.09
C HIS A 57 21.53 21.14 3.28
N ALA A 58 21.36 21.61 4.51
CA ALA A 58 21.74 20.86 5.70
C ALA A 58 20.84 19.63 5.88
N VAL A 59 19.53 19.80 5.72
CA VAL A 59 18.56 18.70 5.71
C VAL A 59 18.86 17.74 4.58
N MET A 60 19.07 18.24 3.36
CA MET A 60 19.44 17.40 2.22
C MET A 60 20.71 16.58 2.50
N SER A 61 21.74 17.22 3.06
CA SER A 61 23.00 16.56 3.45
C SER A 61 22.77 15.42 4.44
N ALA A 62 21.89 15.62 5.42
CA ALA A 62 21.52 14.57 6.36
C ALA A 62 20.73 13.41 5.71
N LEU A 63 19.84 13.71 4.75
CA LEU A 63 19.04 12.71 4.03
C LEU A 63 19.89 11.83 3.11
N ILE A 64 20.96 12.37 2.52
CA ILE A 64 21.87 11.61 1.65
C ILE A 64 23.05 10.97 2.41
N ALA A 65 23.21 11.26 3.70
CA ALA A 65 24.32 10.77 4.51
C ALA A 65 24.42 9.24 4.49
N PRO A 66 25.61 8.63 4.43
CA PRO A 66 25.74 7.17 4.41
C PRO A 66 25.29 6.52 5.73
N GLU A 67 25.36 7.23 6.85
CA GLU A 67 25.02 6.72 8.16
C GLU A 67 23.51 6.60 8.37
N ARG A 68 23.06 5.38 8.68
CA ARG A 68 21.64 5.07 8.94
C ARG A 68 21.02 5.96 10.04
N SER A 69 21.77 6.24 11.11
CA SER A 69 21.31 7.12 12.18
C SER A 69 21.14 8.57 11.71
N VAL A 70 22.06 9.08 10.88
CA VAL A 70 21.97 10.44 10.34
C VAL A 70 20.77 10.57 9.41
N LYS A 71 20.54 9.60 8.51
CA LYS A 71 19.32 9.57 7.67
C LYS A 71 18.04 9.55 8.49
N PHE A 72 18.01 8.76 9.57
CA PHE A 72 16.84 8.66 10.43
C PHE A 72 16.50 10.02 11.07
N HIS A 73 17.49 10.69 11.67
CA HIS A 73 17.29 12.00 12.30
C HIS A 73 17.04 13.09 11.25
N GLY A 74 17.73 13.06 10.11
CA GLY A 74 17.48 13.97 8.98
C GLY A 74 16.05 13.86 8.46
N SER A 75 15.50 12.64 8.39
CA SER A 75 14.10 12.41 8.05
C SER A 75 13.16 13.03 9.09
N LEU A 76 13.42 12.85 10.39
CA LEU A 76 12.61 13.49 11.44
C LEU A 76 12.66 15.03 11.38
N VAL A 77 13.84 15.61 11.13
CA VAL A 77 13.97 17.07 10.95
C VAL A 77 13.17 17.54 9.75
N ALA A 78 13.27 16.84 8.61
CA ALA A 78 12.45 17.13 7.43
C ALA A 78 10.95 17.03 7.75
N GLN A 79 10.51 16.06 8.57
CA GLN A 79 9.12 15.97 9.01
C GLN A 79 8.66 17.23 9.74
N LEU A 80 9.45 17.71 10.69
CA LEU A 80 9.10 18.87 11.50
C LEU A 80 9.01 20.12 10.64
N LEU A 81 9.96 20.31 9.73
CA LEU A 81 9.95 21.42 8.77
C LEU A 81 8.75 21.36 7.83
N LEU A 82 8.44 20.18 7.29
CA LEU A 82 7.28 19.98 6.42
C LEU A 82 5.95 20.14 7.15
N LYS A 83 5.90 20.01 8.48
CA LYS A 83 4.70 20.26 9.30
C LYS A 83 4.49 21.76 9.57
N ASP A 84 5.54 22.57 9.52
CA ASP A 84 5.42 24.01 9.64
C ASP A 84 4.70 24.59 8.43
N GLU A 85 3.62 25.34 8.66
CA GLU A 85 2.82 25.99 7.62
C GLU A 85 3.54 27.21 7.02
N ASN A 86 4.55 27.74 7.70
CA ASN A 86 5.33 28.89 7.24
C ASN A 86 6.55 28.49 6.40
N LEU A 87 6.78 27.20 6.16
CA LEU A 87 7.90 26.75 5.35
C LEU A 87 7.77 27.34 3.94
N PRO A 88 8.73 28.17 3.47
CA PRO A 88 8.65 28.79 2.17
C PRO A 88 8.53 27.71 1.08
N MET A 89 7.60 27.91 0.16
CA MET A 89 7.35 27.04 -0.99
C MET A 89 8.55 27.09 -1.94
N ASN A 90 9.58 26.32 -1.61
CA ASN A 90 10.85 26.28 -2.32
C ASN A 90 11.05 24.94 -3.04
N ASP A 91 11.81 24.96 -4.13
CA ASP A 91 12.03 23.81 -5.01
C ASP A 91 12.71 22.61 -4.31
N PHE A 92 13.41 22.83 -3.19
CA PHE A 92 14.13 21.78 -2.46
C PHE A 92 13.23 20.71 -1.86
N VAL A 93 11.94 20.98 -1.64
CA VAL A 93 11.01 19.96 -1.09
C VAL A 93 10.84 18.79 -2.07
N SER A 94 10.89 19.06 -3.37
CA SER A 94 10.86 18.03 -4.40
C SER A 94 12.11 17.12 -4.35
N ASP A 95 13.27 17.71 -4.08
CA ASP A 95 14.54 16.98 -3.93
C ASP A 95 14.56 16.14 -2.65
N TRP A 96 14.06 16.71 -1.55
CA TRP A 96 13.86 15.98 -0.30
C TRP A 96 12.91 14.81 -0.51
N SER A 97 11.75 15.02 -1.15
CA SER A 97 10.78 13.97 -1.44
C SER A 97 11.39 12.82 -2.23
N SER A 98 12.15 13.13 -3.28
CA SER A 98 12.85 12.13 -4.09
C SER A 98 13.89 11.34 -3.29
N THR A 99 14.62 12.02 -2.41
CA THR A 99 15.64 11.42 -1.55
C THR A 99 15.02 10.56 -0.44
N LEU A 100 13.92 11.01 0.16
CA LEU A 100 13.15 10.27 1.14
C LEU A 100 12.59 8.99 0.52
N LEU A 101 12.02 9.06 -0.68
CA LEU A 101 11.53 7.87 -1.39
C LEU A 101 12.65 6.88 -1.73
N THR A 102 13.83 7.40 -2.10
CA THR A 102 15.03 6.58 -2.30
C THR A 102 15.44 5.89 -1.00
N THR A 103 15.41 6.61 0.12
CA THR A 103 15.69 6.08 1.46
C THR A 103 14.69 5.00 1.86
N VAL A 104 13.38 5.22 1.63
CA VAL A 104 12.32 4.23 1.85
C VAL A 104 12.60 2.94 1.05
N SER A 105 12.90 3.06 -0.25
CA SER A 105 13.20 1.90 -1.09
C SER A 105 14.48 1.18 -0.65
N GLN A 106 15.52 1.90 -0.23
CA GLN A 106 16.76 1.32 0.27
C GLN A 106 16.58 0.62 1.63
N ALA A 107 15.91 1.27 2.59
CA ALA A 107 15.66 0.75 3.92
C ALA A 107 14.72 -0.46 3.92
N SER A 108 13.81 -0.55 2.94
CA SER A 108 12.94 -1.71 2.76
C SER A 108 13.68 -2.99 2.32
N LYS A 109 14.89 -2.89 1.74
CA LYS A 109 15.68 -4.05 1.28
C LYS A 109 16.17 -4.92 2.44
N PRO A 110 16.84 -4.37 3.49
CA PRO A 110 17.22 -5.11 4.68
C PRO A 110 16.09 -5.24 5.72
N ASP A 111 14.85 -4.89 5.36
CA ASP A 111 13.70 -4.87 6.30
C ASP A 111 13.89 -3.90 7.49
N ASP A 112 14.57 -2.77 7.29
CA ASP A 112 14.66 -1.70 8.30
C ASP A 112 13.35 -0.91 8.34
N ILE A 113 12.33 -1.50 8.96
CA ILE A 113 10.98 -0.95 9.03
C ILE A 113 10.91 0.36 9.82
N SER A 114 11.83 0.56 10.76
CA SER A 114 11.86 1.81 11.54
C SER A 114 12.25 2.99 10.65
N LEU A 115 13.33 2.85 9.87
CA LEU A 115 13.74 3.88 8.91
C LEU A 115 12.78 3.97 7.72
N THR A 116 12.12 2.87 7.34
CA THR A 116 11.11 2.87 6.26
C THR A 116 9.84 3.62 6.65
N ARG A 117 9.44 3.62 7.93
CA ARG A 117 8.18 4.26 8.41
C ARG A 117 8.31 5.75 8.69
N VAL A 118 9.36 6.14 9.41
CA VAL A 118 9.98 7.47 9.23
C VAL A 118 10.45 7.52 7.76
N ALA A 119 11.00 8.55 7.16
CA ALA A 119 11.14 8.65 5.69
C ALA A 119 9.83 8.52 4.87
N LEU A 120 9.04 7.44 4.94
CA LEU A 120 7.76 7.30 4.22
C LEU A 120 6.71 8.28 4.75
N SER A 121 6.56 8.43 6.07
CA SER A 121 5.62 9.40 6.64
C SER A 121 5.90 10.83 6.14
N GLU A 122 7.17 11.17 6.00
CA GLU A 122 7.69 12.47 5.58
C GLU A 122 7.53 12.66 4.09
N PHE A 123 7.87 11.63 3.32
CA PHE A 123 7.61 11.58 1.90
C PHE A 123 6.11 11.83 1.62
N LEU A 124 5.21 11.17 2.33
CA LEU A 124 3.78 11.36 2.14
C LEU A 124 3.32 12.77 2.53
N LEU A 125 3.86 13.34 3.61
CA LEU A 125 3.59 14.72 3.99
C LEU A 125 4.05 15.71 2.90
N SER A 126 5.20 15.44 2.26
CA SER A 126 5.67 16.25 1.12
C SER A 126 4.71 16.17 -0.06
N LEU A 127 4.11 15.01 -0.33
CA LEU A 127 3.12 14.85 -1.38
C LEU A 127 1.82 15.59 -1.07
N GLU A 128 1.36 15.55 0.19
CA GLU A 128 0.13 16.21 0.61
C GLU A 128 0.22 17.74 0.46
N ARG A 129 1.37 18.32 0.81
CA ARG A 129 1.53 19.78 0.88
C ARG A 129 2.07 20.42 -0.40
N TYR A 130 2.87 19.70 -1.20
CA TYR A 130 3.63 20.29 -2.29
C TYR A 130 3.33 19.64 -3.64
N PRO A 131 2.57 20.32 -4.54
CA PRO A 131 2.27 19.82 -5.88
C PRO A 131 3.52 19.54 -6.74
N GLY A 132 4.62 20.27 -6.51
CA GLY A 132 5.90 20.03 -7.18
C GLY A 132 6.46 18.63 -6.87
N ALA A 133 6.39 18.21 -5.61
CA ALA A 133 6.83 16.89 -5.18
C ALA A 133 5.97 15.79 -5.82
N GLN A 134 4.65 16.00 -5.89
CA GLN A 134 3.74 15.08 -6.57
C GLN A 134 4.13 14.84 -8.04
N ARG A 135 4.42 15.91 -8.79
CA ARG A 135 4.83 15.84 -10.19
C ARG A 135 6.13 15.04 -10.37
N VAL A 136 7.16 15.37 -9.60
CA VAL A 136 8.46 14.68 -9.69
C VAL A 136 8.34 13.20 -9.37
N VAL A 137 7.53 12.86 -8.37
CA VAL A 137 7.28 11.46 -7.96
C VAL A 137 6.47 10.72 -9.02
N MET A 138 5.47 11.36 -9.62
CA MET A 138 4.70 10.76 -10.71
C MET A 138 5.60 10.43 -11.92
N GLU A 139 6.55 11.30 -12.25
CA GLU A 139 7.47 11.10 -13.37
C GLU A 139 8.55 10.05 -13.10
N LYS A 140 9.10 10.00 -11.88
CA LYS A 140 10.34 9.25 -11.60
C LYS A 140 10.28 8.33 -10.38
N GLY A 141 9.34 8.55 -9.46
CA GLY A 141 9.30 7.90 -8.15
C GLY A 141 8.48 6.60 -8.08
N LEU A 142 7.49 6.42 -8.95
CA LEU A 142 6.53 5.32 -8.82
C LEU A 142 7.16 3.92 -8.77
N HIS A 143 8.28 3.70 -9.47
CA HIS A 143 9.00 2.43 -9.43
C HIS A 143 9.56 2.11 -8.03
N LEU A 144 10.04 3.12 -7.30
CA LEU A 144 10.52 2.96 -5.92
C LEU A 144 9.36 2.65 -4.97
N MET A 145 8.19 3.27 -5.19
CA MET A 145 6.97 2.95 -4.43
C MET A 145 6.54 1.50 -4.67
N ARG A 146 6.51 1.04 -5.92
CA ARG A 146 6.17 -0.36 -6.26
C ARG A 146 7.12 -1.35 -5.61
N GLU A 147 8.42 -1.12 -5.73
CA GLU A 147 9.44 -1.99 -5.14
C GLU A 147 9.34 -2.04 -3.61
N THR A 148 9.07 -0.91 -2.97
CA THR A 148 8.82 -0.86 -1.52
C THR A 148 7.56 -1.64 -1.15
N ALA A 149 6.46 -1.47 -1.90
CA ALA A 149 5.21 -2.17 -1.67
C ALA A 149 5.38 -3.69 -1.77
N LYS A 150 6.13 -4.18 -2.77
CA LYS A 150 6.47 -5.61 -2.92
C LYS A 150 7.26 -6.15 -1.73
N ARG A 151 8.28 -5.43 -1.26
CA ARG A 151 9.16 -5.88 -0.16
C ARG A 151 8.47 -5.85 1.20
N THR A 152 7.57 -4.89 1.40
CA THR A 152 6.92 -4.65 2.71
C THR A 152 5.51 -5.22 2.79
N MET A 153 5.19 -6.21 1.97
CA MET A 153 3.84 -6.79 1.84
C MET A 153 3.23 -7.32 3.14
N ASN A 154 4.07 -7.65 4.11
CA ASN A 154 3.67 -8.17 5.43
C ASN A 154 3.57 -7.07 6.49
N HIS A 155 3.97 -5.83 6.17
CA HIS A 155 4.01 -4.70 7.09
C HIS A 155 2.83 -3.77 6.85
N LYS A 156 1.72 -4.07 7.52
CA LYS A 156 0.42 -3.40 7.34
C LYS A 156 0.51 -1.86 7.35
N SER A 157 1.23 -1.27 8.30
CA SER A 157 1.33 0.20 8.42
C SER A 157 2.04 0.86 7.23
N VAL A 158 3.06 0.19 6.67
CA VAL A 158 3.76 0.65 5.47
C VAL A 158 2.85 0.53 4.25
N GLN A 159 2.13 -0.58 4.12
CA GLN A 159 1.19 -0.80 3.01
C GLN A 159 0.03 0.21 3.04
N GLU A 160 -0.54 0.52 4.21
CA GLU A 160 -1.57 1.57 4.37
C GLU A 160 -1.06 2.95 3.92
N SER A 161 0.17 3.28 4.31
CA SER A 161 0.81 4.54 3.96
C SER A 161 1.07 4.63 2.46
N LEU A 162 1.58 3.56 1.84
CA LEU A 162 1.80 3.49 0.39
C LEU A 162 0.49 3.55 -0.41
N ALA A 163 -0.57 2.87 0.05
CA ALA A 163 -1.87 2.88 -0.60
C ALA A 163 -2.47 4.30 -0.62
N LYS A 164 -2.43 4.99 0.53
CA LYS A 164 -2.86 6.39 0.63
C LYS A 164 -2.02 7.33 -0.23
N GLY A 165 -0.69 7.17 -0.23
CA GLY A 165 0.21 7.97 -1.06
C GLY A 165 -0.08 7.82 -2.55
N LEU A 166 -0.23 6.59 -3.01
CA LEU A 166 -0.56 6.31 -4.41
C LEU A 166 -1.94 6.84 -4.78
N GLU A 167 -2.94 6.67 -3.91
CA GLU A 167 -4.28 7.23 -4.13
C GLU A 167 -4.25 8.76 -4.21
N SER A 168 -3.47 9.42 -3.34
CA SER A 168 -3.26 10.87 -3.38
C SER A 168 -2.62 11.32 -4.70
N LEU A 169 -1.61 10.60 -5.18
CA LEU A 169 -0.98 10.88 -6.49
C LEU A 169 -1.94 10.69 -7.65
N CYS A 170 -2.89 9.77 -7.54
CA CYS A 170 -3.89 9.51 -8.57
C CYS A 170 -5.13 10.39 -8.42
N SER A 171 -5.20 11.27 -7.43
CA SER A 171 -6.34 12.14 -7.15
C SER A 171 -6.18 13.50 -7.82
N GLY A 172 -7.28 14.04 -8.33
CA GLY A 172 -7.26 15.28 -9.13
C GLY A 172 -6.89 15.02 -10.60
N ASP A 173 -6.02 15.86 -11.16
CA ASP A 173 -5.68 15.83 -12.59
C ASP A 173 -4.58 14.83 -12.96
N MET A 174 -3.80 14.36 -11.99
CA MET A 174 -2.73 13.40 -12.24
C MET A 174 -3.28 11.98 -12.35
N ARG A 175 -2.76 11.24 -13.34
CA ARG A 175 -3.18 9.86 -13.64
C ARG A 175 -1.94 9.01 -13.89
N LEU A 176 -1.99 7.75 -13.44
CA LEU A 176 -0.97 6.77 -13.83
C LEU A 176 -1.06 6.55 -15.33
N SER A 177 0.07 6.49 -16.02
CA SER A 177 0.07 6.03 -17.42
C SER A 177 -0.48 4.59 -17.52
N LEU A 178 -0.92 4.17 -18.71
CA LEU A 178 -1.41 2.80 -18.92
C LEU A 178 -0.37 1.76 -18.49
N GLU A 179 0.88 1.94 -18.92
CA GLU A 179 1.99 1.04 -18.59
C GLU A 179 2.20 0.95 -17.07
N GLU A 180 2.06 2.09 -16.39
CA GLU A 180 2.25 2.18 -14.97
C GLU A 180 1.07 1.57 -14.19
N GLY A 181 -0.17 1.80 -14.64
CA GLY A 181 -1.37 1.13 -14.13
C GLY A 181 -1.29 -0.39 -14.28
N GLN A 182 -0.78 -0.87 -15.42
CA GLN A 182 -0.49 -2.29 -15.66
C GLN A 182 0.53 -2.84 -14.65
N LYS A 183 1.65 -2.13 -14.42
CA LYS A 183 2.66 -2.54 -13.41
C LYS A 183 2.10 -2.54 -11.98
N TRP A 184 1.25 -1.57 -11.63
CA TRP A 184 0.62 -1.51 -10.31
C TRP A 184 -0.45 -2.58 -10.10
N SER A 185 -1.10 -3.07 -11.16
CA SER A 185 -2.17 -4.07 -11.05
C SER A 185 -1.75 -5.32 -10.28
N CYS A 186 -0.47 -5.72 -10.36
CA CYS A 186 0.07 -6.87 -9.62
C CYS A 186 0.16 -6.65 -8.09
N ILE A 187 0.10 -5.40 -7.63
CA ILE A 187 0.11 -5.00 -6.21
C ILE A 187 -1.32 -4.66 -5.76
N LEU A 188 -2.06 -3.89 -6.56
CA LEU A 188 -3.41 -3.44 -6.25
C LEU A 188 -4.38 -4.61 -6.09
N LEU A 189 -4.30 -5.65 -6.91
CA LEU A 189 -5.19 -6.80 -6.81
C LEU A 189 -4.97 -7.61 -5.53
N PRO A 190 -3.73 -7.95 -5.14
CA PRO A 190 -3.47 -8.47 -3.80
C PRO A 190 -3.96 -7.56 -2.68
N TRP A 191 -3.84 -6.23 -2.80
CA TRP A 191 -4.40 -5.31 -1.81
C TRP A 191 -5.91 -5.44 -1.67
N VAL A 192 -6.65 -5.64 -2.77
CA VAL A 192 -8.09 -5.83 -2.74
C VAL A 192 -8.48 -7.14 -2.04
N PHE A 193 -7.84 -8.25 -2.38
CA PHE A 193 -8.33 -9.60 -2.03
C PHE A 193 -7.61 -10.26 -0.85
N ARG A 194 -6.46 -9.76 -0.42
CA ARG A 194 -5.74 -10.38 0.70
C ARG A 194 -6.47 -10.17 2.02
N GLU A 195 -6.53 -11.24 2.82
CA GLU A 195 -7.16 -11.24 4.14
C GLU A 195 -6.49 -10.25 5.12
N THR A 196 -5.18 -10.04 5.01
CA THR A 196 -4.43 -9.13 5.89
C THR A 196 -4.57 -7.64 5.50
N SER A 197 -5.17 -7.33 4.35
CA SER A 197 -5.42 -5.95 3.93
C SER A 197 -6.52 -5.31 4.78
N SER A 198 -6.27 -4.10 5.28
CA SER A 198 -7.30 -3.29 5.91
C SER A 198 -8.31 -2.76 4.90
N ASP A 199 -9.47 -2.33 5.41
CA ASP A 199 -10.51 -1.71 4.59
C ASP A 199 -10.02 -0.43 3.90
N ALA A 200 -9.12 0.32 4.54
CA ALA A 200 -8.48 1.47 3.94
C ALA A 200 -7.63 1.08 2.71
N ILE A 201 -6.73 0.08 2.86
CA ILE A 201 -5.94 -0.43 1.72
C ILE A 201 -6.85 -0.89 0.59
N ARG A 202 -7.89 -1.65 0.93
CA ARG A 202 -8.84 -2.20 -0.05
C ARG A 202 -9.58 -1.10 -0.80
N SER A 203 -10.07 -0.08 -0.08
CA SER A 203 -10.77 1.07 -0.66
C SER A 203 -9.88 1.87 -1.61
N SER A 204 -8.65 2.18 -1.20
CA SER A 204 -7.67 2.88 -2.06
C SER A 204 -7.36 2.06 -3.31
N ALA A 205 -7.11 0.76 -3.16
CA ALA A 205 -6.78 -0.12 -4.27
C ALA A 205 -7.93 -0.25 -5.27
N MET A 206 -9.17 -0.42 -4.80
CA MET A 206 -10.35 -0.43 -5.65
C MET A 206 -10.52 0.89 -6.41
N THR A 207 -10.35 2.03 -5.73
CA THR A 207 -10.45 3.36 -6.34
C THR A 207 -9.45 3.55 -7.47
N ILE A 208 -8.18 3.17 -7.25
CA ILE A 208 -7.13 3.27 -8.26
C ILE A 208 -7.39 2.32 -9.42
N LEU A 209 -7.79 1.07 -9.16
CA LEU A 209 -8.12 0.10 -10.22
C LEU A 209 -9.30 0.55 -11.08
N SER A 210 -10.35 1.10 -10.47
CA SER A 210 -11.50 1.65 -11.20
C SER A 210 -11.07 2.79 -12.10
N ARG A 211 -10.26 3.73 -11.60
CA ARG A 211 -9.70 4.83 -12.41
C ARG A 211 -8.90 4.33 -13.60
N ILE A 212 -8.00 3.35 -13.41
CA ILE A 212 -7.25 2.72 -14.51
C ILE A 212 -8.21 2.16 -15.57
N CYS A 213 -9.30 1.51 -15.16
CA CYS A 213 -10.27 0.93 -16.09
C CYS A 213 -11.08 1.99 -16.84
N GLU A 214 -11.44 3.08 -16.16
CA GLU A 214 -12.20 4.21 -16.73
C GLU A 214 -11.35 5.04 -17.69
N ASP A 215 -10.09 5.30 -17.34
CA ASP A 215 -9.17 6.14 -18.11
C ASP A 215 -8.71 5.47 -19.41
N TYR A 216 -8.58 4.14 -19.41
CA TYR A 216 -7.97 3.39 -20.51
C TYR A 216 -8.91 2.46 -21.27
N GLY A 217 -10.15 2.27 -20.79
CA GLY A 217 -11.21 1.56 -21.48
C GLY A 217 -10.75 0.20 -22.07
N PRO A 218 -10.76 0.01 -23.41
CA PRO A 218 -10.35 -1.24 -24.03
C PRO A 218 -8.94 -1.71 -23.68
N SER A 219 -7.99 -0.78 -23.48
CA SER A 219 -6.59 -1.13 -23.20
C SER A 219 -6.39 -1.69 -21.78
N SER A 220 -7.35 -1.44 -20.88
CA SER A 220 -7.39 -2.00 -19.51
C SER A 220 -8.20 -3.28 -19.39
N ILE A 221 -8.77 -3.83 -20.48
CA ILE A 221 -9.56 -5.07 -20.45
C ILE A 221 -8.83 -6.24 -19.75
N PRO A 222 -7.52 -6.50 -19.98
CA PRO A 222 -6.83 -7.57 -19.28
C PRO A 222 -6.85 -7.39 -17.75
N ILE A 223 -6.77 -6.15 -17.27
CA ILE A 223 -6.81 -5.82 -15.83
C ILE A 223 -8.22 -6.07 -15.28
N SER A 224 -9.27 -5.54 -15.92
CA SER A 224 -10.65 -5.71 -15.45
C SER A 224 -11.11 -7.17 -15.47
N GLN A 225 -10.73 -7.93 -16.52
CA GLN A 225 -11.02 -9.36 -16.59
C GLN A 225 -10.21 -10.16 -15.58
N GLY A 226 -8.96 -9.75 -15.33
CA GLY A 226 -8.14 -10.36 -14.29
C GLY A 226 -8.71 -10.12 -12.90
N TRP A 227 -9.20 -8.91 -12.63
CA TRP A 227 -9.90 -8.60 -11.39
C TRP A 227 -11.10 -9.55 -11.19
N LEU A 228 -11.95 -9.70 -12.20
CA LEU A 228 -13.08 -10.64 -12.15
C LEU A 228 -12.63 -12.09 -11.90
N ALA A 229 -11.54 -12.52 -12.55
CA ALA A 229 -11.01 -13.87 -12.39
C ALA A 229 -10.50 -14.14 -10.96
N ILE A 230 -9.79 -13.19 -10.36
CA ILE A 230 -9.31 -13.28 -8.98
C ILE A 230 -10.50 -13.29 -8.01
N MET A 231 -11.48 -12.39 -8.20
CA MET A 231 -12.68 -12.32 -7.37
C MET A 231 -13.44 -13.65 -7.35
N LEU A 232 -13.69 -14.22 -8.53
CA LEU A 232 -14.33 -15.54 -8.66
C LEU A 232 -13.52 -16.65 -8.01
N SER A 233 -12.19 -16.64 -8.22
CA SER A 233 -11.30 -17.63 -7.62
C SER A 233 -11.34 -17.59 -6.10
N ASP A 234 -11.37 -16.40 -5.51
CA ASP A 234 -11.43 -16.20 -4.07
C ASP A 234 -12.77 -16.68 -3.47
N ILE A 235 -13.90 -16.32 -4.10
CA ILE A 235 -15.23 -16.81 -3.72
C ILE A 235 -15.29 -18.35 -3.78
N LEU A 236 -14.73 -18.95 -4.84
CA LEU A 236 -14.69 -20.39 -5.01
C LEU A 236 -13.82 -21.08 -3.97
N LYS A 237 -12.68 -20.48 -3.59
CA LYS A 237 -11.81 -20.99 -2.53
C LYS A 237 -12.59 -21.05 -1.21
N SER A 238 -13.28 -19.98 -0.85
CA SER A 238 -14.13 -19.90 0.34
C SER A 238 -15.26 -20.94 0.34
N ARG A 239 -15.96 -21.10 -0.79
CA ARG A 239 -17.01 -22.13 -0.93
C ARG A 239 -16.47 -23.56 -0.84
N LYS A 240 -15.30 -23.85 -1.43
CA LYS A 240 -14.63 -25.15 -1.34
C LYS A 240 -14.26 -25.50 0.10
N LEU A 241 -13.77 -24.52 0.88
CA LEU A 241 -13.47 -24.72 2.30
C LEU A 241 -14.74 -25.00 3.12
N SER A 242 -15.83 -24.26 2.87
CA SER A 242 -17.13 -24.50 3.52
C SER A 242 -17.68 -25.91 3.26
N LEU A 243 -17.52 -26.43 2.03
CA LEU A 243 -17.97 -27.78 1.66
C LEU A 243 -17.15 -28.90 2.34
N LYS A 244 -15.85 -28.67 2.59
CA LYS A 244 -14.98 -29.64 3.28
C LYS A 244 -15.15 -29.62 4.81
N GLY A 245 -15.53 -28.47 5.38
CA GLY A 245 -15.62 -28.27 6.84
C GLY A 245 -16.98 -28.62 7.47
N SER A 246 -18.02 -28.98 6.71
CA SER A 246 -19.33 -29.29 7.29
C SER A 246 -19.43 -30.75 7.74
N ALA A 247 -19.31 -31.00 9.04
CA ALA A 247 -19.58 -32.30 9.68
C ALA A 247 -21.09 -32.59 9.88
N GLN A 248 -21.98 -31.70 9.44
CA GLN A 248 -23.43 -31.85 9.59
C GLN A 248 -24.08 -32.54 8.38
N PRO A 249 -25.24 -33.22 8.56
CA PRO A 249 -25.98 -33.81 7.46
C PRO A 249 -26.60 -32.70 6.61
N ARG A 250 -25.92 -32.28 5.53
CA ARG A 250 -26.50 -31.43 4.50
C ARG A 250 -27.44 -32.26 3.63
N ASP A 251 -28.50 -31.62 3.14
CA ASP A 251 -29.36 -32.17 2.09
C ASP A 251 -28.49 -32.61 0.89
N LYS A 252 -28.66 -33.86 0.46
CA LYS A 252 -27.88 -34.48 -0.63
C LYS A 252 -28.03 -33.68 -1.92
N VAL A 253 -29.22 -33.16 -2.20
CA VAL A 253 -29.50 -32.38 -3.42
C VAL A 253 -28.77 -31.05 -3.36
N LYS A 254 -28.83 -30.36 -2.23
CA LYS A 254 -28.12 -29.09 -2.03
C LYS A 254 -26.60 -29.25 -2.16
N THR A 255 -26.05 -30.33 -1.62
CA THR A 255 -24.61 -30.63 -1.69
C THR A 255 -24.15 -30.91 -3.12
N GLN A 256 -24.94 -31.65 -3.92
CA GLN A 256 -24.65 -31.91 -5.33
C GLN A 256 -24.71 -30.62 -6.18
N ILE A 257 -25.71 -29.76 -5.94
CA ILE A 257 -25.83 -28.46 -6.61
C ILE A 257 -24.61 -27.58 -6.29
N ASP A 258 -24.22 -27.50 -5.02
CA ASP A 258 -23.07 -26.70 -4.60
C ASP A 258 -21.76 -27.22 -5.23
N GLN A 259 -21.58 -28.54 -5.34
CA GLN A 259 -20.43 -29.14 -6.04
C GLN A 259 -20.44 -28.83 -7.54
N ALA A 260 -21.58 -28.97 -8.22
CA ALA A 260 -21.73 -28.65 -9.63
C ALA A 260 -21.43 -27.16 -9.91
N ASN A 261 -21.92 -26.27 -9.04
CA ASN A 261 -21.65 -24.84 -9.11
C ASN A 261 -20.14 -24.56 -8.96
N VAL A 262 -19.48 -25.17 -7.98
CA VAL A 262 -18.03 -25.02 -7.78
C VAL A 262 -17.22 -25.50 -9.00
N LEU A 263 -17.63 -26.60 -9.64
CA LEU A 263 -17.00 -27.10 -10.86
C LEU A 263 -17.19 -26.11 -12.03
N SER A 264 -18.42 -25.67 -12.27
CA SER A 264 -18.74 -24.68 -13.31
C SER A 264 -18.01 -23.35 -13.10
N GLY A 265 -17.95 -22.87 -11.86
CA GLY A 265 -17.20 -21.67 -11.51
C GLY A 265 -15.70 -21.84 -11.74
N THR A 266 -15.13 -23.00 -11.37
CA THR A 266 -13.71 -23.29 -11.62
C THR A 266 -13.40 -23.28 -13.12
N GLN A 267 -14.28 -23.85 -13.95
CA GLN A 267 -14.14 -23.80 -15.41
C GLN A 267 -14.19 -22.36 -15.94
N SER A 268 -15.08 -21.52 -15.38
CA SER A 268 -15.21 -20.11 -15.77
C SER A 268 -13.95 -19.31 -15.41
N VAL A 269 -13.37 -19.54 -14.23
CA VAL A 269 -12.09 -18.94 -13.82
C VAL A 269 -10.96 -19.35 -14.76
N ASN A 270 -10.86 -20.64 -15.11
CA ASN A 270 -9.82 -21.13 -16.04
C ASN A 270 -9.96 -20.50 -17.44
N GLN A 271 -11.20 -20.32 -17.93
CA GLN A 271 -11.47 -19.63 -19.19
C GLN A 271 -11.05 -18.15 -19.13
N LEU A 272 -11.41 -17.45 -18.06
CA LEU A 272 -10.99 -16.06 -17.84
C LEU A 272 -9.47 -15.94 -17.77
N ALA A 273 -8.81 -16.80 -17.00
CA ALA A 273 -7.35 -16.79 -16.85
C ALA A 273 -6.65 -17.00 -18.20
N SER A 274 -7.17 -17.89 -19.04
CA SER A 274 -6.65 -18.10 -20.40
C SER A 274 -6.82 -16.87 -21.29
N VAL A 275 -8.00 -16.23 -21.27
CA VAL A 275 -8.24 -15.00 -22.02
C VAL A 275 -7.30 -13.88 -21.57
N VAL A 276 -7.19 -13.65 -20.26
CA VAL A 276 -6.34 -12.59 -19.68
C VAL A 276 -4.87 -12.79 -20.08
N VAL A 277 -4.34 -14.01 -19.94
CA VAL A 277 -2.96 -14.33 -20.34
C VAL A 277 -2.74 -14.08 -21.83
N ASN A 278 -3.67 -14.52 -22.69
CA ASN A 278 -3.55 -14.32 -24.13
C ASN A 278 -3.64 -12.85 -24.53
N LEU A 279 -4.52 -12.05 -23.92
CA LEU A 279 -4.62 -10.62 -24.22
C LEU A 279 -3.37 -9.86 -23.76
N ALA A 280 -2.84 -10.20 -22.58
CA ALA A 280 -1.63 -9.57 -22.07
C ALA A 280 -0.39 -9.88 -22.92
N VAL A 281 -0.25 -11.12 -23.39
CA VAL A 281 0.90 -11.55 -24.21
C VAL A 281 0.78 -11.05 -25.65
N ASN A 282 -0.39 -11.14 -26.29
CA ASN A 282 -0.57 -10.65 -27.67
C ASN A 282 -0.56 -9.12 -27.77
N GLY A 283 -0.77 -8.41 -26.65
CA GLY A 283 -0.65 -6.96 -26.59
C GLY A 283 0.79 -6.45 -26.45
N ASP A 284 1.81 -7.33 -26.53
CA ASP A 284 3.24 -7.03 -26.31
C ASP A 284 3.50 -6.24 -25.01
N SER A 285 2.63 -6.42 -24.02
CA SER A 285 2.62 -5.61 -22.80
C SER A 285 3.52 -6.24 -21.74
N PHE A 286 4.84 -6.05 -21.86
CA PHE A 286 5.82 -6.46 -20.83
C PHE A 286 5.45 -5.94 -19.42
N ALA A 287 4.72 -4.83 -19.32
CA ALA A 287 4.23 -4.26 -18.08
C ALA A 287 3.26 -5.14 -17.28
N LEU A 288 2.63 -6.15 -17.91
CA LEU A 288 1.72 -7.09 -17.24
C LEU A 288 2.40 -8.38 -16.77
N GLU A 289 3.71 -8.56 -16.99
CA GLU A 289 4.39 -9.81 -16.65
C GLU A 289 4.22 -10.19 -15.16
N ASP A 290 4.48 -9.24 -14.25
CA ASP A 290 4.29 -9.44 -12.81
C ASP A 290 2.83 -9.78 -12.46
N PHE A 291 1.87 -9.16 -13.15
CA PHE A 291 0.45 -9.42 -12.95
C PHE A 291 0.07 -10.86 -13.36
N LEU A 292 0.66 -11.40 -14.43
CA LEU A 292 0.44 -12.79 -14.86
C LEU A 292 1.08 -13.82 -13.93
N THR A 293 1.92 -13.39 -12.97
CA THR A 293 2.44 -14.28 -11.91
C THR A 293 1.47 -14.49 -10.76
N LEU A 294 0.36 -13.74 -10.71
CA LEU A 294 -0.69 -13.95 -9.70
C LEU A 294 -1.51 -15.21 -10.00
N GLU A 295 -2.04 -15.84 -8.96
CA GLU A 295 -3.14 -16.81 -9.11
C GLU A 295 -4.43 -16.06 -9.49
N PRO A 296 -5.24 -16.53 -10.46
CA PRO A 296 -5.20 -17.86 -11.10
C PRO A 296 -4.38 -17.95 -12.42
N PHE A 297 -3.58 -16.94 -12.77
CA PHE A 297 -2.95 -16.82 -14.10
C PHE A 297 -1.64 -17.61 -14.24
N ILE A 298 -0.87 -17.72 -13.16
CA ILE A 298 0.52 -18.21 -13.18
C ILE A 298 0.71 -19.54 -13.91
N ASN A 299 -0.20 -20.50 -13.70
CA ASN A 299 -0.09 -21.83 -14.31
C ASN A 299 -0.33 -21.75 -15.82
N THR A 300 -1.33 -20.98 -16.24
CA THR A 300 -1.63 -20.75 -17.65
C THR A 300 -0.50 -19.98 -18.34
N TYR A 301 0.04 -18.95 -17.69
CA TYR A 301 1.17 -18.18 -18.20
C TYR A 301 2.43 -19.04 -18.40
N LYS A 302 2.76 -19.91 -17.42
CA LYS A 302 3.88 -20.86 -17.53
C LYS A 302 3.71 -21.88 -18.64
N ASN A 303 2.48 -22.35 -18.87
CA ASN A 303 2.19 -23.32 -19.93
C ASN A 303 2.26 -22.67 -21.32
N LEU A 304 1.87 -21.40 -21.45
CA LEU A 304 1.95 -20.64 -22.70
C LEU A 304 3.41 -20.44 -23.13
N LYS A 305 4.34 -20.17 -22.20
CA LYS A 305 5.79 -20.06 -22.52
C LYS A 305 6.38 -21.34 -23.14
N LYS A 306 5.68 -22.48 -23.09
CA LYS A 306 6.11 -23.79 -23.64
C LYS A 306 5.43 -24.16 -24.96
N GLY A 307 4.52 -23.35 -25.49
CA GLY A 307 3.73 -23.66 -26.69
C GLY A 307 3.38 -22.43 -27.52
N ASN A 308 2.57 -22.62 -28.58
CA ASN A 308 2.08 -21.52 -29.40
C ASN A 308 0.94 -20.76 -28.68
N ILE A 309 0.93 -19.43 -28.82
CA ILE A 309 -0.09 -18.55 -28.23
C ILE A 309 -1.40 -18.69 -29.03
N PRO A 310 -2.49 -19.20 -28.45
CA PRO A 310 -3.79 -19.19 -29.11
C PRO A 310 -4.26 -17.75 -29.33
N LYS A 311 -4.66 -17.40 -30.55
CA LYS A 311 -5.29 -16.11 -30.83
C LYS A 311 -6.69 -16.10 -30.21
N VAL A 312 -6.86 -15.34 -29.14
CA VAL A 312 -8.16 -15.05 -28.53
C VAL A 312 -8.74 -13.81 -29.23
N ASN A 313 -9.94 -13.93 -29.78
CA ASN A 313 -10.63 -12.79 -30.39
C ASN A 313 -11.51 -12.06 -29.35
N ALA A 314 -12.04 -10.89 -29.73
CA ALA A 314 -12.90 -10.09 -28.84
C ALA A 314 -14.18 -10.83 -28.41
N LEU A 315 -14.75 -11.67 -29.27
CA LEU A 315 -15.95 -12.46 -28.97
C LEU A 315 -15.66 -13.52 -27.89
N ASP A 316 -14.55 -14.23 -28.00
CA ASP A 316 -14.10 -15.22 -27.02
C ASP A 316 -13.88 -14.57 -25.65
N SER A 317 -13.25 -13.40 -25.66
CA SER A 317 -13.00 -12.59 -24.48
C SER A 317 -14.29 -12.11 -23.80
N ALA A 318 -15.25 -11.59 -24.58
CA ALA A 318 -16.56 -11.17 -24.09
C ALA A 318 -17.37 -12.34 -23.54
N LEU A 319 -17.34 -13.50 -24.20
CA LEU A 319 -18.05 -14.70 -23.80
C LEU A 319 -17.50 -15.29 -22.49
N ALA A 320 -16.16 -15.31 -22.33
CA ALA A 320 -15.52 -15.70 -21.07
C ALA A 320 -15.91 -14.76 -19.92
N THR A 321 -15.94 -13.45 -20.19
CA THR A 321 -16.36 -12.42 -19.23
C THR A 321 -17.81 -12.62 -18.80
N LEU A 322 -18.72 -12.81 -19.74
CA LEU A 322 -20.14 -13.06 -19.47
C LEU A 322 -20.34 -14.32 -18.62
N LYS A 323 -19.62 -15.41 -18.92
CA LYS A 323 -19.65 -16.63 -18.10
C LYS A 323 -19.16 -16.38 -16.69
N GLY A 324 -18.08 -15.61 -16.52
CA GLY A 324 -17.59 -15.18 -15.21
C GLY A 324 -18.63 -14.42 -14.40
N ILE A 325 -19.26 -13.40 -14.99
CA ILE A 325 -20.31 -12.60 -14.33
C ILE A 325 -21.51 -13.49 -13.95
N LYS A 326 -21.93 -14.38 -14.85
CA LYS A 326 -23.00 -15.36 -14.56
C LYS A 326 -22.63 -16.27 -13.39
N ALA A 327 -21.39 -16.77 -13.34
CA ALA A 327 -20.91 -17.58 -12.23
C ALA A 327 -20.96 -16.79 -10.90
N MET A 328 -20.56 -15.51 -10.88
CA MET A 328 -20.69 -14.68 -9.67
C MET A 328 -22.13 -14.58 -9.19
N THR A 329 -23.07 -14.37 -10.12
CA THR A 329 -24.50 -14.27 -9.80
C THR A 329 -25.05 -15.54 -9.15
N VAL A 330 -24.54 -16.71 -9.56
CA VAL A 330 -24.91 -17.99 -8.94
C VAL A 330 -24.39 -18.08 -7.50
N PHE A 331 -23.18 -17.58 -7.24
CA PHE A 331 -22.59 -17.61 -5.89
C PHE A 331 -23.09 -16.52 -4.95
N SER A 332 -23.64 -15.42 -5.47
CA SER A 332 -24.21 -14.32 -4.67
C SER A 332 -25.66 -14.55 -4.24
N ARG A 333 -26.37 -15.53 -4.83
CA ARG A 333 -27.79 -15.82 -4.58
C ARG A 333 -28.05 -16.88 -3.50
N VAL A 334 -27.05 -17.24 -2.69
CA VAL A 334 -27.15 -18.25 -1.61
C VAL A 334 -26.43 -17.77 -0.38
#